data_AF-A0A2D3WLE5-F1
#
_entry.id   AF-A0A2D3WLE5-F1
#
_cell.length_a   1.000
_cell.length_b   1.000
_cell.length_c   1.000
_cell.angle_alpha   90.00
_cell.angle_beta   90.00
_cell.angle_gamma   90.00
#
_symmetry.space_group_name_H-M   'P 1'
#
loop_
_entity.id
_entity.type
_entity.pdbx_description
1 polymer ?
#
loop_
_entity_poly.entity_id
_entity_poly.type
_entity_poly.pdbx_seq_one_letter_code
_entity_poly.pdbx_strand_id
1 'polypeptide(L)'
;MVSRAKIKELMNESACSHSKDKKPGEGCDKPKPGLAAGGCAFDGAQISLFPYADAVHLVHGPQTCLGASWETRETKTSYTGRDHTQMGFTTGINTNDVIFGGDKRLDASIDYIMENYRPEAIFVYSTCVTALVGDDIDMTCKKASEKHAVPIVPVHAAGFVGSKNLGSRLAGEAVLEHLIGTKEPEFTTPYDI
;
A
#
# COMPACT_ATOMS: atom_id res chain seq x y z
N MET A 1 3.92 11.33 -3.08
CA MET A 1 2.95 11.24 -4.21
C MET A 1 3.65 10.68 -5.46
N VAL A 2 3.07 9.72 -6.19
CA VAL A 2 3.74 9.10 -7.36
C VAL A 2 3.78 10.06 -8.55
N SER A 3 4.95 10.18 -9.21
CA SER A 3 5.11 11.04 -10.37
C SER A 3 4.44 10.47 -11.63
N ARG A 4 4.00 11.36 -12.54
CA ARG A 4 3.46 10.96 -13.85
C ARG A 4 4.47 10.17 -14.70
N ALA A 5 5.76 10.49 -14.57
CA ALA A 5 6.83 9.79 -15.26
C ALA A 5 6.93 8.34 -14.78
N LYS A 6 6.93 8.13 -13.46
CA LYS A 6 6.94 6.79 -12.86
C LYS A 6 5.70 5.99 -13.22
N ILE A 7 4.51 6.61 -13.23
CA ILE A 7 3.29 5.94 -13.71
C ILE A 7 3.44 5.49 -15.16
N LYS A 8 3.95 6.35 -16.05
CA LYS A 8 4.14 6.00 -17.46
C LYS A 8 5.15 4.86 -17.65
N GLU A 9 6.21 4.86 -16.87
CA GLU A 9 7.20 3.77 -16.82
C GLU A 9 6.56 2.46 -16.35
N LEU A 10 5.80 2.49 -15.25
CA LEU A 10 5.11 1.31 -14.73
C LEU A 10 4.04 0.79 -15.68
N MET A 11 3.45 1.64 -16.52
CA MET A 11 2.51 1.26 -17.58
C MET A 11 3.21 0.76 -18.86
N ASN A 12 4.54 0.82 -18.92
CA ASN A 12 5.34 0.23 -19.99
C ASN A 12 5.65 -1.24 -19.69
N GLU A 13 4.72 -2.12 -20.03
CA GLU A 13 4.78 -3.53 -19.67
C GLU A 13 5.49 -4.38 -20.74
N SER A 14 6.73 -4.04 -21.10
CA SER A 14 7.46 -4.69 -22.20
C SER A 14 7.66 -6.21 -22.05
N ALA A 15 7.69 -6.70 -20.81
CA ALA A 15 7.77 -8.12 -20.51
C ALA A 15 6.42 -8.87 -20.57
N CYS A 16 5.29 -8.15 -20.66
CA CYS A 16 3.95 -8.76 -20.68
C CYS A 16 3.59 -9.23 -22.09
N SER A 17 3.26 -10.51 -22.24
CA SER A 17 2.86 -11.10 -23.53
C SER A 17 1.58 -10.49 -24.12
N HIS A 18 0.70 -9.94 -23.29
CA HIS A 18 -0.54 -9.27 -23.70
C HIS A 18 -0.32 -7.81 -24.13
N SER A 19 0.87 -7.26 -23.91
CA SER A 19 1.20 -5.86 -24.20
C SER A 19 2.01 -5.69 -25.50
N LYS A 20 2.26 -6.77 -26.26
CA LYS A 20 3.07 -6.76 -27.48
C LYS A 20 2.61 -5.71 -28.51
N ASP A 21 1.30 -5.55 -28.68
CA ASP A 21 0.70 -4.63 -29.64
C ASP A 21 0.25 -3.30 -29.01
N LYS A 22 0.46 -3.12 -27.70
CA LYS A 22 0.10 -1.91 -26.98
C LYS A 22 1.19 -0.86 -27.09
N LYS A 23 0.80 0.42 -27.16
CA LYS A 23 1.79 1.50 -27.14
C LYS A 23 2.42 1.61 -25.74
N PRO A 24 3.70 2.01 -25.64
CA PRO A 24 4.32 2.26 -24.34
C PRO A 24 3.49 3.23 -23.49
N GLY A 25 3.10 2.78 -22.30
CA GLY A 25 2.27 3.55 -21.37
C GLY A 25 0.76 3.29 -21.44
N GLU A 26 0.28 2.43 -22.35
CA GLU A 26 -1.14 2.01 -22.36
C GLU A 26 -1.45 0.94 -21.29
N GLY A 27 -0.49 0.05 -20.99
CA GLY A 27 -0.59 -0.97 -19.94
C GLY A 27 -1.87 -1.82 -19.98
N CYS A 28 -2.21 -2.42 -18.84
CA CYS A 28 -3.50 -3.08 -18.65
C CYS A 28 -4.67 -2.10 -18.75
N ASP A 29 -5.73 -2.49 -19.46
CA ASP A 29 -6.88 -1.61 -19.70
C ASP A 29 -7.59 -1.25 -18.39
N LYS A 30 -8.13 -0.03 -18.34
CA LYS A 30 -9.01 0.37 -17.25
C LYS A 30 -10.32 -0.43 -17.32
N PRO A 31 -10.94 -0.76 -16.18
CA PRO A 31 -12.25 -1.40 -16.16
C PRO A 31 -13.26 -0.53 -16.92
N LYS A 32 -14.05 -1.14 -17.80
CA LYS A 32 -15.16 -0.46 -18.50
C LYS A 32 -16.40 -0.44 -17.59
N PRO A 33 -17.24 0.60 -17.63
CA PRO A 33 -18.51 0.62 -16.91
C PRO A 33 -19.33 -0.66 -17.18
N GLY A 34 -19.86 -1.29 -16.11
CA GLY A 34 -20.63 -2.53 -16.19
C GLY A 34 -19.81 -3.83 -16.15
N LEU A 35 -18.47 -3.77 -16.18
CA LEU A 35 -17.64 -4.93 -15.91
C LEU A 35 -17.48 -5.12 -14.39
N ALA A 36 -17.80 -6.32 -13.91
CA ALA A 36 -17.67 -6.72 -12.50
C ALA A 36 -16.22 -6.87 -12.01
N ALA A 37 -15.22 -6.52 -12.84
CA ALA A 37 -13.83 -6.81 -12.56
C ALA A 37 -12.97 -5.55 -12.70
N GLY A 38 -12.43 -5.10 -11.57
CA GLY A 38 -11.28 -4.23 -11.52
C GLY A 38 -11.35 -3.25 -10.36
N GLY A 39 -10.82 -3.67 -9.21
CA GLY A 39 -10.57 -2.77 -8.08
C GLY A 39 -9.71 -1.57 -8.49
N CYS A 40 -9.68 -0.57 -7.62
CA CYS A 40 -8.84 0.62 -7.84
C CYS A 40 -7.36 0.34 -7.52
N ALA A 41 -6.48 1.31 -7.77
CA ALA A 41 -5.06 1.18 -7.44
C ALA A 41 -4.81 0.81 -5.97
N PHE A 42 -5.58 1.35 -5.03
CA PHE A 42 -5.46 1.00 -3.60
C PHE A 42 -5.73 -0.49 -3.36
N ASP A 43 -6.81 -1.01 -3.95
CA ASP A 43 -7.17 -2.43 -3.86
C ASP A 43 -6.06 -3.34 -4.41
N GLY A 44 -5.37 -2.89 -5.45
CA GLY A 44 -4.23 -3.58 -6.04
C GLY A 44 -2.96 -3.53 -5.20
N ALA A 45 -2.68 -2.37 -4.61
CA ALA A 45 -1.52 -2.23 -3.75
C ALA A 45 -1.67 -3.07 -2.48
N GLN A 46 -2.83 -2.97 -1.82
CA GLN A 46 -3.07 -3.71 -0.58
C GLN A 46 -3.04 -5.22 -0.82
N ILE A 47 -3.71 -5.76 -1.84
CA ILE A 47 -3.69 -7.22 -2.09
C ILE A 47 -2.28 -7.77 -2.35
N SER A 48 -1.39 -6.95 -2.92
CA SER A 48 -0.03 -7.39 -3.26
C SER A 48 0.88 -7.45 -2.04
N LEU A 49 0.62 -6.60 -1.05
CA LEU A 49 1.37 -6.56 0.21
C LEU A 49 0.66 -7.30 1.35
N PHE A 50 -0.61 -7.64 1.20
CA PHE A 50 -1.38 -8.36 2.22
C PHE A 50 -0.74 -9.66 2.74
N PRO A 51 0.06 -10.40 1.93
CA PRO A 51 0.75 -11.61 2.42
C PRO A 51 1.85 -11.38 3.46
N TYR A 52 2.28 -10.15 3.74
CA TYR A 52 3.23 -9.84 4.81
C TYR A 52 2.54 -9.94 6.17
N ALA A 53 2.38 -11.16 6.68
CA ALA A 53 1.55 -11.47 7.85
C ALA A 53 2.05 -10.88 9.18
N ASP A 54 3.33 -10.54 9.26
CA ASP A 54 3.99 -9.87 10.38
C ASP A 54 3.90 -8.33 10.29
N ALA A 55 3.37 -7.79 9.19
CA ALA A 55 3.15 -6.37 8.99
C ALA A 55 1.69 -5.95 9.20
N VAL A 56 1.48 -4.73 9.69
CA VAL A 56 0.16 -4.12 9.74
C VAL A 56 -0.13 -3.34 8.46
N HIS A 57 -1.32 -3.55 7.91
CA HIS A 57 -1.82 -2.85 6.73
C HIS A 57 -2.79 -1.72 7.11
N LEU A 58 -2.25 -0.53 7.35
CA LEU A 58 -3.01 0.65 7.77
C LEU A 58 -3.58 1.41 6.57
N VAL A 59 -4.90 1.38 6.42
CA VAL A 59 -5.60 2.18 5.40
C VAL A 59 -5.78 3.61 5.89
N HIS A 60 -5.02 4.55 5.34
CA HIS A 60 -5.21 5.98 5.64
C HIS A 60 -6.36 6.54 4.79
N GLY A 61 -7.58 6.38 5.31
CA GLY A 61 -8.79 6.77 4.59
C GLY A 61 -10.08 6.53 5.37
N PRO A 62 -11.24 6.76 4.74
CA PRO A 62 -12.54 6.44 5.32
C PRO A 62 -12.69 4.92 5.57
N GLN A 63 -13.51 4.55 6.57
CA GLN A 63 -13.77 3.15 6.96
C GLN A 63 -14.17 2.25 5.78
N THR A 64 -14.89 2.81 4.81
CA THR A 64 -15.42 2.08 3.65
C THR A 64 -14.33 1.48 2.77
N CYS A 65 -13.17 2.13 2.63
CA CYS A 65 -12.05 1.60 1.87
C CYS A 65 -11.52 0.31 2.49
N LEU A 66 -11.40 0.27 3.82
CA LEU A 66 -10.98 -0.93 4.55
C LEU A 66 -12.03 -2.04 4.41
N GLY A 67 -13.31 -1.74 4.68
CA GLY A 67 -14.37 -2.74 4.63
C GLY A 67 -14.48 -3.43 3.26
N ALA A 68 -14.37 -2.67 2.17
CA ALA A 68 -14.44 -3.22 0.82
C ALA A 68 -13.21 -4.08 0.43
N SER A 69 -12.05 -3.83 1.05
CA SER A 69 -10.78 -4.42 0.63
C SER A 69 -10.29 -5.55 1.53
N TRP A 70 -10.55 -5.47 2.83
CA TRP A 70 -10.13 -6.46 3.83
C TRP A 70 -11.00 -7.72 3.83
N GLU A 71 -12.33 -7.57 3.87
CA GLU A 71 -13.27 -8.71 3.99
C GLU A 71 -13.23 -9.69 2.81
N THR A 72 -12.65 -9.27 1.68
CA THR A 72 -12.64 -10.08 0.44
C THR A 72 -11.34 -10.82 0.21
N ARG A 73 -10.39 -10.81 1.16
CA ARG A 73 -8.98 -11.20 0.92
C ARG A 73 -8.34 -12.04 2.02
N GLU A 74 -8.95 -13.19 2.31
CA GLU A 74 -8.31 -14.19 3.16
C GLU A 74 -6.94 -14.60 2.60
N THR A 75 -5.89 -14.41 3.40
CA THR A 75 -4.54 -14.85 3.08
C THR A 75 -4.10 -15.85 4.12
N LYS A 76 -3.70 -17.04 3.67
CA LYS A 76 -3.09 -18.03 4.56
C LYS A 76 -1.63 -17.64 4.78
N THR A 77 -1.15 -17.85 6.00
CA THR A 77 0.25 -17.61 6.35
C THR A 77 0.87 -18.83 6.99
N SER A 78 2.17 -19.03 6.75
CA SER A 78 3.03 -19.96 7.50
C SER A 78 3.80 -19.27 8.62
N TYR A 79 3.60 -17.96 8.81
CA TYR A 79 4.22 -17.19 9.88
C TYR A 79 3.71 -17.68 11.23
N THR A 80 4.62 -17.94 12.16
CA THR A 80 4.31 -18.50 13.49
C THR A 80 4.00 -17.43 14.53
N GLY A 81 4.26 -16.16 14.22
CA GLY A 81 3.95 -15.02 15.09
C GLY A 81 2.49 -14.60 14.99
N ARG A 82 2.21 -13.37 15.44
CA ARG A 82 0.86 -12.81 15.34
C ARG A 82 0.53 -12.52 13.88
N ASP A 83 -0.52 -13.16 13.36
CA ASP A 83 -1.02 -12.93 12.01
C ASP A 83 -1.87 -11.64 11.98
N HIS A 84 -1.33 -10.59 11.36
CA HIS A 84 -2.00 -9.32 11.19
C HIS A 84 -2.96 -9.27 9.99
N THR A 85 -2.93 -10.28 9.09
CA THR A 85 -3.85 -10.34 7.93
C THR A 85 -5.30 -10.54 8.35
N GLN A 86 -5.53 -11.13 9.52
CA GLN A 86 -6.86 -11.37 10.10
C GLN A 86 -7.46 -10.13 10.79
N MET A 87 -6.83 -8.96 10.68
CA MET A 87 -7.29 -7.71 11.29
C MET A 87 -7.26 -6.56 10.30
N GLY A 88 -8.31 -5.74 10.32
CA GLY A 88 -8.40 -4.53 9.50
C GLY A 88 -8.00 -3.28 10.28
N PHE A 89 -7.07 -2.49 9.73
CA PHE A 89 -6.61 -1.24 10.34
C PHE A 89 -6.91 -0.05 9.43
N THR A 90 -7.49 0.99 9.99
CA THR A 90 -7.76 2.24 9.28
C THR A 90 -7.69 3.41 10.23
N THR A 91 -7.27 4.56 9.71
CA THR A 91 -7.34 5.82 10.46
C THR A 91 -8.79 6.29 10.65
N GLY A 92 -9.73 5.83 9.79
CA GLY A 92 -11.14 6.20 9.89
C GLY A 92 -11.36 7.70 9.63
N ILE A 93 -10.83 8.20 8.51
CA ILE A 93 -10.90 9.63 8.12
C ILE A 93 -12.36 10.09 8.05
N ASN A 94 -12.64 11.20 8.74
CA ASN A 94 -13.94 11.85 8.78
C ASN A 94 -13.90 13.27 8.22
N THR A 95 -15.04 13.96 8.22
CA THR A 95 -15.18 15.30 7.65
C THR A 95 -14.21 16.33 8.25
N ASN A 96 -13.92 16.26 9.56
CA ASN A 96 -12.97 17.18 10.18
C ASN A 96 -11.56 16.96 9.65
N ASP A 97 -11.15 15.70 9.48
CA ASP A 97 -9.83 15.38 8.91
C ASP A 97 -9.73 15.80 7.45
N VAL A 98 -10.85 15.76 6.69
CA VAL A 98 -10.90 16.30 5.32
C VAL A 98 -10.70 17.83 5.28
N ILE A 99 -11.19 18.54 6.31
CA ILE A 99 -11.07 20.01 6.39
C ILE A 99 -9.68 20.42 6.90
N PHE A 100 -9.14 19.71 7.88
CA PHE A 100 -7.95 20.12 8.64
C PHE A 100 -6.69 19.28 8.37
N GLY A 101 -6.78 18.24 7.54
CA GLY A 101 -5.72 17.27 7.29
C GLY A 101 -5.79 16.04 8.21
N GLY A 102 -5.37 14.90 7.67
CA GLY A 102 -5.38 13.60 8.34
C GLY A 102 -4.07 13.24 9.08
N ASP A 103 -3.01 14.04 8.94
CA ASP A 103 -1.65 13.68 9.38
C ASP A 103 -1.55 13.36 10.88
N LYS A 104 -2.17 14.18 11.73
CA LYS A 104 -2.17 13.97 13.20
C LYS A 104 -2.87 12.69 13.60
N ARG A 105 -3.95 12.36 12.90
CA ARG A 105 -4.70 11.12 13.12
C ARG A 105 -3.90 9.91 12.64
N LEU A 106 -3.19 10.05 11.53
CA LEU A 106 -2.29 9.01 11.04
C LEU A 106 -1.18 8.72 12.06
N ASP A 107 -0.49 9.75 12.56
CA ASP A 107 0.55 9.62 13.59
C ASP A 107 0.03 8.93 14.86
N ALA A 108 -1.12 9.40 15.38
CA ALA A 108 -1.75 8.78 16.55
C ALA A 108 -2.19 7.32 16.31
N SER A 109 -2.64 6.99 15.10
CA SER A 109 -3.02 5.61 14.74
C SER A 109 -1.81 4.70 14.68
N ILE A 110 -0.69 5.19 14.15
CA ILE A 110 0.58 4.46 14.11
C ILE A 110 1.07 4.20 15.54
N ASP A 111 1.07 5.21 16.41
CA ASP A 111 1.43 5.05 17.82
C ASP A 111 0.59 3.99 18.52
N TYR A 112 -0.73 4.02 18.31
CA TYR A 112 -1.64 3.02 18.85
C TYR A 112 -1.32 1.60 18.35
N ILE A 113 -1.02 1.45 17.05
CA ILE A 113 -0.64 0.16 16.46
C ILE A 113 0.66 -0.35 17.10
N MET A 114 1.67 0.52 17.20
CA MET A 114 2.96 0.15 17.78
C MET A 114 2.84 -0.27 19.25
N GLU A 115 2.02 0.41 20.04
CA GLU A 115 1.81 0.07 21.46
C GLU A 115 1.06 -1.25 21.65
N ASN A 116 0.02 -1.51 20.86
CA ASN A 116 -0.93 -2.61 21.12
C ASN A 116 -0.67 -3.88 20.29
N TYR A 117 0.00 -3.74 19.14
CA TYR A 117 0.16 -4.81 18.17
C TYR A 117 1.63 -5.18 17.94
N ARG A 118 2.55 -4.20 18.02
CA ARG A 118 4.00 -4.37 17.84
C ARG A 118 4.35 -5.20 16.57
N PRO A 119 3.91 -4.77 15.38
CA PRO A 119 4.26 -5.46 14.14
C PRO A 119 5.73 -5.25 13.74
N GLU A 120 6.23 -6.07 12.82
CA GLU A 120 7.58 -5.95 12.27
C GLU A 120 7.70 -4.87 11.18
N ALA A 121 6.57 -4.44 10.62
CA ALA A 121 6.46 -3.29 9.71
C ALA A 121 5.02 -2.74 9.68
N ILE A 122 4.86 -1.52 9.17
CA ILE A 122 3.54 -0.94 8.87
C ILE A 122 3.54 -0.43 7.42
N PHE A 123 2.59 -0.92 6.61
CA PHE A 123 2.29 -0.34 5.31
C PHE A 123 1.15 0.66 5.44
N VAL A 124 1.38 1.92 5.08
CA VAL A 124 0.40 3.01 5.16
C VAL A 124 -0.12 3.33 3.77
N TYR A 125 -1.38 2.99 3.49
CA TYR A 125 -1.97 3.19 2.18
C TYR A 125 -2.73 4.51 2.09
N SER A 126 -2.32 5.39 1.17
CA SER A 126 -3.15 6.55 0.80
C SER A 126 -4.40 6.11 0.04
N THR A 127 -5.54 6.73 0.33
CA THR A 127 -6.79 6.52 -0.42
C THR A 127 -7.13 7.74 -1.26
N CYS A 128 -8.23 7.68 -2.04
CA CYS A 128 -8.66 8.82 -2.85
C CYS A 128 -8.86 10.11 -2.03
N VAL A 129 -9.38 9.99 -0.81
CA VAL A 129 -9.71 11.14 0.04
C VAL A 129 -8.44 11.80 0.58
N THR A 130 -7.58 11.03 1.25
CA THR A 130 -6.35 11.56 1.88
C THR A 130 -5.34 12.06 0.84
N ALA A 131 -5.27 11.41 -0.32
CA ALA A 131 -4.45 11.91 -1.43
C ALA A 131 -5.00 13.19 -2.06
N LEU A 132 -6.32 13.41 -2.06
CA LEU A 132 -6.93 14.64 -2.57
C LEU A 132 -6.76 15.81 -1.59
N VAL A 133 -6.89 15.53 -0.29
CA VAL A 133 -6.58 16.48 0.78
C VAL A 133 -5.10 16.88 0.73
N GLY A 134 -4.23 15.94 0.35
CA GLY A 134 -2.80 16.17 0.23
C GLY A 134 -2.02 15.87 1.51
N ASP A 135 -2.52 14.92 2.31
CA ASP A 135 -1.85 14.48 3.54
C ASP A 135 -0.43 13.99 3.24
N ASP A 136 0.55 14.43 4.03
CA ASP A 136 1.97 14.12 3.85
C ASP A 136 2.32 12.83 4.61
N ILE A 137 1.90 11.72 4.00
CA ILE A 137 2.19 10.39 4.54
C ILE A 137 3.69 10.07 4.49
N ASP A 138 4.47 10.69 3.60
CA ASP A 138 5.92 10.46 3.49
C ASP A 138 6.62 10.97 4.74
N MET A 139 6.34 12.22 5.11
CA MET A 139 6.88 12.84 6.32
C MET A 139 6.40 12.12 7.58
N THR A 140 5.12 11.76 7.64
CA THR A 140 4.53 11.09 8.81
C THR A 140 5.13 9.70 9.01
N CYS A 141 5.21 8.89 7.95
CA CYS A 141 5.80 7.55 7.99
C CYS A 141 7.28 7.61 8.36
N LYS A 142 8.04 8.56 7.79
CA LYS A 142 9.47 8.73 8.12
C LYS A 142 9.68 9.02 9.61
N LYS A 143 8.97 10.02 10.15
CA LYS A 143 9.09 10.40 11.58
C LYS A 143 8.71 9.24 12.49
N ALA A 144 7.62 8.55 12.17
CA ALA A 144 7.16 7.43 12.98
C ALA A 144 8.11 6.22 12.90
N SER A 145 8.70 5.96 11.72
CA SER A 145 9.71 4.92 11.56
C SER A 145 10.96 5.19 12.39
N GLU A 146 11.45 6.44 12.39
CA GLU A 146 12.56 6.88 13.26
C GLU A 146 12.22 6.76 14.75
N LYS A 147 10.99 7.15 15.14
CA LYS A 147 10.50 7.09 16.52
C LYS A 147 10.41 5.66 17.07
N HIS A 148 9.91 4.73 16.25
CA HIS A 148 9.60 3.36 16.68
C HIS A 148 10.65 2.33 16.28
N ALA A 149 11.66 2.71 15.50
CA ALA A 149 12.70 1.83 14.97
C ALA A 149 12.16 0.62 14.18
N VAL A 150 11.00 0.80 13.54
CA VAL A 150 10.31 -0.20 12.71
C VAL A 150 10.04 0.41 11.34
N PRO A 151 10.17 -0.35 10.23
CA PRO A 151 9.84 0.15 8.90
C PRO A 151 8.37 0.57 8.80
N ILE A 152 8.14 1.84 8.48
CA ILE A 152 6.80 2.38 8.20
C ILE A 152 6.83 2.91 6.77
N VAL A 153 6.16 2.19 5.88
CA VAL A 153 6.30 2.35 4.43
C VAL A 153 5.08 3.08 3.88
N PRO A 154 5.24 4.27 3.29
CA PRO A 154 4.15 4.96 2.60
C PRO A 154 3.86 4.27 1.26
N VAL A 155 2.58 3.95 1.03
CA VAL A 155 2.11 3.33 -0.21
C VAL A 155 1.17 4.29 -0.94
N HIS A 156 1.72 5.00 -1.92
CA HIS A 156 1.00 5.99 -2.72
C HIS A 156 0.18 5.31 -3.84
N ALA A 157 -0.96 4.74 -3.47
CA ALA A 157 -1.83 4.01 -4.40
C ALA A 157 -3.28 4.55 -4.40
N ALA A 158 -3.46 5.87 -4.34
CA ALA A 158 -4.80 6.47 -4.36
C ALA A 158 -5.65 5.95 -5.53
N GLY A 159 -6.91 5.62 -5.29
CA GLY A 159 -7.71 4.83 -6.22
C GLY A 159 -7.90 5.44 -7.61
N PHE A 160 -7.84 6.78 -7.74
CA PHE A 160 -7.92 7.47 -9.04
C PHE A 160 -6.64 7.39 -9.88
N VAL A 161 -5.52 6.93 -9.31
CA VAL A 161 -4.22 6.83 -10.00
C VAL A 161 -4.26 5.78 -11.12
N GLY A 162 -5.02 4.70 -10.94
CA GLY A 162 -5.19 3.68 -11.97
C GLY A 162 -5.95 2.44 -11.53
N SER A 163 -5.78 1.37 -12.31
CA SER A 163 -6.41 0.08 -12.06
C SER A 163 -5.70 -0.70 -10.94
N LYS A 164 -6.36 -1.78 -10.51
CA LYS A 164 -5.77 -2.77 -9.60
C LYS A 164 -4.37 -3.23 -10.02
N ASN A 165 -4.14 -3.48 -11.32
CA ASN A 165 -2.83 -3.93 -11.79
C ASN A 165 -1.72 -2.89 -11.55
N LEU A 166 -2.01 -1.61 -11.86
CA LEU A 166 -1.07 -0.53 -11.55
C LEU A 166 -0.83 -0.42 -10.05
N GLY A 167 -1.89 -0.58 -9.24
CA GLY A 167 -1.80 -0.67 -7.79
C GLY A 167 -0.80 -1.71 -7.31
N SER A 168 -0.84 -2.92 -7.86
CA SER A 168 0.12 -3.99 -7.53
C SER A 168 1.56 -3.60 -7.83
N ARG A 169 1.80 -2.92 -8.95
CA ARG A 169 3.13 -2.43 -9.30
C ARG A 169 3.61 -1.35 -8.33
N LEU A 170 2.73 -0.41 -7.97
CA LEU A 170 3.04 0.65 -6.99
C LEU A 170 3.39 0.09 -5.60
N ALA A 171 2.73 -0.99 -5.19
CA ALA A 171 3.08 -1.72 -3.98
C ALA A 171 4.51 -2.32 -4.07
N GLY A 172 4.84 -2.95 -5.20
CA GLY A 172 6.18 -3.47 -5.43
C GLY A 172 7.25 -2.39 -5.38
N GLU A 173 7.01 -1.24 -5.99
CA GLU A 173 7.90 -0.08 -5.90
C GLU A 173 8.06 0.43 -4.47
N ALA A 174 6.97 0.50 -3.68
CA ALA A 174 7.07 0.92 -2.29
C ALA A 174 7.97 -0.03 -1.46
N VAL A 175 7.87 -1.34 -1.67
CA VAL A 175 8.76 -2.31 -1.03
C VAL A 175 10.20 -2.18 -1.54
N LEU A 176 10.38 -2.01 -2.84
CA LEU A 176 11.71 -1.85 -3.45
C LEU A 176 12.42 -0.58 -2.95
N GLU A 177 11.72 0.54 -2.87
CA GLU A 177 12.27 1.83 -2.48
C GLU A 177 12.54 1.93 -0.96
N HIS A 178 11.72 1.26 -0.14
CA HIS A 178 11.77 1.45 1.32
C HIS A 178 12.28 0.26 2.13
N LEU A 179 12.29 -0.96 1.58
CA LEU A 179 12.66 -2.17 2.35
C LEU A 179 13.82 -2.94 1.72
N ILE A 180 13.80 -3.17 0.40
CA ILE A 180 14.82 -4.01 -0.25
C ILE A 180 16.19 -3.32 -0.18
N GLY A 181 17.21 -4.08 0.22
CA GLY A 181 18.58 -3.58 0.37
C GLY A 181 18.85 -2.74 1.61
N THR A 182 17.89 -2.63 2.55
CA THR A 182 18.07 -1.88 3.80
C THR A 182 18.71 -2.68 4.94
N LYS A 183 18.75 -4.01 4.81
CA LYS A 183 19.36 -4.95 5.76
C LYS A 183 19.97 -6.13 5.02
N GLU A 184 21.02 -6.70 5.61
CA GLU A 184 21.58 -7.98 5.18
C GLU A 184 20.82 -9.14 5.84
N PRO A 185 20.54 -10.23 5.12
CA PRO A 185 19.90 -11.40 5.71
C PRO A 185 20.84 -12.11 6.70
N GLU A 186 20.30 -12.63 7.80
CA GLU A 186 21.08 -13.40 8.78
C GLU A 186 21.58 -14.74 8.20
N PHE A 187 20.87 -15.25 7.21
CA PHE A 187 21.18 -16.50 6.52
C PHE A 187 21.07 -16.31 5.01
N THR A 188 22.11 -16.73 4.29
CA THR A 188 22.15 -16.71 2.82
C THR A 188 22.17 -18.14 2.27
N THR A 189 21.46 -18.36 1.16
CA THR A 189 21.49 -19.60 0.39
C THR A 189 22.40 -19.46 -0.84
N PRO A 190 22.89 -20.59 -1.41
CA PRO A 190 23.61 -20.56 -2.69
C PRO A 190 22.81 -20.07 -3.90
N TYR A 191 21.50 -19.82 -3.74
CA TYR A 191 20.58 -19.41 -4.80
C TYR A 191 20.07 -17.97 -4.63
N ASP A 192 20.54 -17.24 -3.62
CA ASP A 192 20.19 -15.84 -3.42
C ASP A 192 20.84 -14.99 -4.54
N ILE A 193 20.09 -14.02 -5.07
CA ILE A 193 20.51 -13.11 -6.17
C ILE A 193 20.85 -11.73 -5.61
#